data_AF-A7NMF3-F1
#
_entry.id   AF-A7NMF3-F1
#
_cell.length_a   1.000
_cell.length_b   1.000
_cell.length_c   1.000
_cell.angle_alpha   90.00
_cell.angle_beta   90.00
_cell.angle_gamma   90.00
#
_symmetry.space_group_name_H-M   'P 1'
#
loop_
_entity.id
_entity.type
_entity.pdbx_description
1 polymer ?
#
loop_
_entity_poly.entity_id
_entity_poly.type
_entity_poly.pdbx_seq_one_letter_code
_entity_poly.pdbx_strand_id
1 'polypeptide(L)'
;MTQRRGGIKRSSQLTFRRRLFIARMLLRGPTSTEDLITAVQQELGAEGYPTAAVAALKHDLDALKSSYGCRITYRRDSGGYVLEDLGTLALLKGSETVRETMRLLEERFPADSTDPGAVHVHALLHHLRLLAAVEH
;
A
#
# COMPACT_ATOMS: atom_id res chain seq x y z
N MET A 1 -37.29 20.18 -0.05
CA MET A 1 -36.42 19.12 0.51
C MET A 1 -35.41 18.72 -0.55
N THR A 2 -34.11 18.90 -0.28
CA THR A 2 -32.95 18.04 -0.64
C THR A 2 -31.69 18.85 -0.35
N GLN A 3 -31.16 18.75 0.87
CA GLN A 3 -29.84 19.28 1.19
C GLN A 3 -28.78 18.47 0.44
N ARG A 4 -28.10 19.08 -0.53
CA ARG A 4 -26.84 18.57 -1.07
C ARG A 4 -25.79 18.65 0.05
N ARG A 5 -25.59 17.54 0.78
CA ARG A 5 -24.45 17.33 1.67
C ARG A 5 -23.19 17.13 0.83
N GLY A 6 -22.70 18.19 0.20
CA GLY A 6 -21.34 18.20 -0.35
C GLY A 6 -20.38 18.19 0.82
N GLY A 7 -19.62 17.11 1.00
CA GLY A 7 -18.52 17.07 1.96
C GLY A 7 -17.61 18.27 1.72
N ILE A 8 -17.29 19.00 2.80
CA ILE A 8 -16.43 20.19 2.73
C ILE A 8 -15.12 19.79 2.05
N LYS A 9 -14.67 20.53 1.03
CA LYS A 9 -13.46 20.23 0.23
C LYS A 9 -12.25 19.77 1.07
N ARG A 10 -12.11 20.32 2.28
CA ARG A 10 -11.10 19.97 3.29
C ARG A 10 -11.18 18.50 3.75
N SER A 11 -12.38 17.95 3.99
CA SER A 11 -12.54 16.54 4.41
C SER A 11 -12.20 15.56 3.29
N SER A 12 -12.44 15.94 2.04
CA SER A 12 -12.09 15.13 0.87
C SER A 12 -10.57 15.05 0.67
N GLN A 13 -9.87 16.20 0.79
CA GLN A 13 -8.41 16.24 0.69
C GLN A 13 -7.73 15.46 1.83
N LEU A 14 -8.23 15.58 3.05
CA LEU A 14 -7.73 14.84 4.21
C LEU A 14 -7.89 13.32 4.04
N THR A 15 -9.08 12.89 3.59
CA THR A 15 -9.36 11.48 3.31
C THR A 15 -8.44 10.92 2.22
N PHE A 16 -8.19 11.70 1.16
CA PHE A 16 -7.23 11.33 0.12
C PHE A 16 -5.81 11.17 0.68
N ARG A 17 -5.32 12.15 1.46
CA ARG A 17 -3.98 12.09 2.09
C ARG A 17 -3.83 10.86 2.98
N ARG A 18 -4.83 10.56 3.79
CA ARG A 18 -4.83 9.40 4.69
C ARG A 18 -4.73 8.08 3.94
N ARG A 19 -5.53 7.91 2.88
CA ARG A 19 -5.50 6.71 2.03
C ARG A 19 -4.16 6.54 1.33
N LEU A 20 -3.61 7.61 0.76
CA LEU A 20 -2.28 7.57 0.14
C LEU A 20 -1.19 7.22 1.15
N PHE A 21 -1.26 7.76 2.36
CA PHE A 21 -0.32 7.44 3.43
C PHE A 21 -0.39 5.96 3.85
N ILE A 22 -1.60 5.42 4.03
CA ILE A 22 -1.82 3.99 4.33
C ILE A 22 -1.23 3.10 3.23
N ALA A 23 -1.50 3.39 1.95
CA ALA A 23 -0.94 2.62 0.85
C ALA A 23 0.60 2.64 0.87
N ARG A 24 1.22 3.79 1.14
CA ARG A 24 2.68 3.93 1.28
C ARG A 24 3.26 3.18 2.46
N MET A 25 2.53 3.09 3.57
CA MET A 25 2.95 2.27 4.70
C MET A 25 2.94 0.78 4.35
N LEU A 26 1.85 0.30 3.75
CA LEU A 26 1.73 -1.12 3.40
C LEU A 26 2.71 -1.55 2.29
N LEU A 27 3.18 -0.61 1.45
CA LEU A 27 4.29 -0.84 0.53
C LEU A 27 5.63 -1.19 1.22
N ARG A 28 5.78 -0.83 2.50
CA ARG A 28 6.99 -1.12 3.29
C ARG A 28 6.91 -2.47 4.00
N GLY A 29 5.73 -3.09 4.05
CA GLY A 29 5.52 -4.41 4.63
C GLY A 29 4.20 -4.55 5.38
N PRO A 30 3.95 -5.73 5.97
CA PRO A 30 2.78 -5.97 6.80
C PRO A 30 2.64 -4.95 7.93
N THR A 31 1.44 -4.44 8.19
CA THR A 31 1.22 -3.48 9.30
C THR A 31 -0.09 -3.73 10.02
N SER A 32 -0.08 -3.68 11.35
CA SER A 32 -1.27 -3.93 12.17
C SER A 32 -2.27 -2.76 12.11
N THR A 33 -3.51 -3.01 12.55
CA THR A 33 -4.55 -1.97 12.70
C THR A 33 -4.09 -0.84 13.61
N GLU A 34 -3.49 -1.17 14.75
CA GLU A 34 -3.05 -0.22 15.77
C GLU A 34 -1.91 0.65 15.24
N ASP A 35 -0.93 0.05 14.58
CA ASP A 35 0.20 0.76 13.99
C ASP A 35 -0.24 1.70 12.87
N LEU A 36 -1.17 1.26 12.02
CA LEU A 36 -1.75 2.11 10.96
C LEU A 36 -2.46 3.33 11.54
N ILE A 37 -3.28 3.15 12.57
CA ILE A 37 -3.99 4.26 13.23
C ILE A 37 -2.99 5.21 13.87
N THR A 38 -2.03 4.66 14.63
CA THR A 38 -1.01 5.45 15.34
C THR A 38 -0.17 6.26 14.36
N ALA A 39 0.34 5.64 13.30
CA ALA A 39 1.15 6.32 12.30
C ALA A 39 0.35 7.39 11.54
N VAL A 40 -0.92 7.13 11.21
CA VAL A 40 -1.78 8.13 10.58
C VAL A 40 -1.99 9.33 11.50
N GLN A 41 -2.23 9.11 12.79
CA GLN A 41 -2.40 10.20 13.75
C GLN A 41 -1.10 10.98 13.97
N GLN A 42 0.05 10.32 13.96
CA GLN A 42 1.35 10.98 14.04
C GLN A 42 1.63 11.85 12.80
N GLU A 43 1.30 11.36 11.60
CA GLU A 43 1.53 12.08 10.34
C GLU A 43 0.55 13.25 10.13
N LEU A 44 -0.74 13.03 10.43
CA LEU A 44 -1.82 13.99 10.10
C LEU A 44 -2.32 14.79 11.31
N GLY A 45 -1.76 14.56 12.50
CA GLY A 45 -2.15 15.20 13.74
C GLY A 45 -3.58 14.88 14.16
N ALA A 46 -4.22 15.79 14.89
CA ALA A 46 -5.58 15.62 15.43
C ALA A 46 -6.67 15.39 14.35
N GLU A 47 -6.37 15.62 13.07
CA GLU A 47 -7.27 15.38 11.94
C GLU A 47 -7.13 13.97 11.33
N GLY A 48 -6.14 13.15 11.72
CA GLY A 48 -5.88 11.85 11.09
C GLY A 48 -7.07 10.90 11.17
N TYR A 49 -7.55 10.62 12.39
CA TYR A 49 -8.76 9.84 12.63
C TYR A 49 -9.66 10.45 13.71
N PRO A 50 -10.99 10.26 13.58
CA PRO A 50 -11.94 10.57 14.66
C PRO A 50 -11.84 9.53 15.77
N THR A 51 -12.60 9.71 16.87
CA THR A 51 -12.66 8.76 17.99
C THR A 51 -12.94 7.33 17.54
N ALA A 52 -13.77 7.12 16.53
CA ALA A 52 -14.04 5.82 15.92
C ALA A 52 -12.98 5.43 14.86
N ALA A 53 -11.70 5.44 15.23
CA ALA A 53 -10.58 5.30 14.30
C ALA A 53 -10.57 3.95 13.54
N VAL A 54 -10.94 2.84 14.20
CA VAL A 54 -10.98 1.52 13.57
C VAL A 54 -12.02 1.46 12.43
N ALA A 55 -13.20 2.04 12.64
CA ALA A 55 -14.24 2.11 11.61
C ALA A 55 -13.81 2.99 10.44
N ALA A 56 -13.17 4.13 10.74
CA ALA A 56 -12.63 5.02 9.72
C ALA A 56 -11.51 4.35 8.90
N LEU A 57 -10.57 3.65 9.55
CA LEU A 57 -9.53 2.87 8.86
C LEU A 57 -10.15 1.81 7.94
N LYS A 58 -11.16 1.07 8.42
CA LYS A 58 -11.87 0.10 7.59
C LYS A 58 -12.43 0.76 6.33
N HIS A 59 -13.08 1.91 6.45
CA HIS A 59 -13.59 2.65 5.29
C HIS A 59 -12.49 3.10 4.33
N ASP A 60 -11.30 3.46 4.83
CA ASP A 60 -10.18 3.82 3.97
C ASP A 60 -9.58 2.61 3.24
N LEU A 61 -9.46 1.46 3.92
CA LEU A 61 -9.05 0.20 3.30
C LEU A 61 -10.07 -0.26 2.24
N ASP A 62 -11.36 -0.18 2.55
CA ASP A 62 -12.43 -0.53 1.61
C ASP A 62 -12.45 0.42 0.40
N ALA A 63 -12.16 1.71 0.61
CA ALA A 63 -12.02 2.67 -0.48
C ALA A 63 -10.76 2.45 -1.32
N LEU A 64 -9.64 2.07 -0.71
CA LEU A 64 -8.42 1.67 -1.43
C LEU A 64 -8.69 0.48 -2.35
N LYS A 65 -9.42 -0.54 -1.86
CA LYS A 65 -9.83 -1.70 -2.66
C LYS A 65 -10.79 -1.34 -3.79
N SER A 66 -11.87 -0.64 -3.46
CA SER A 66 -12.98 -0.41 -4.41
C SER A 66 -12.73 0.73 -5.40
N SER A 67 -12.06 1.81 -4.99
CA SER A 67 -11.85 2.99 -5.84
C SER A 67 -10.53 2.94 -6.61
N TYR A 68 -9.52 2.27 -6.08
CA TYR A 68 -8.19 2.20 -6.69
C TYR A 68 -7.78 0.79 -7.11
N GLY A 69 -8.59 -0.23 -6.79
CA GLY A 69 -8.29 -1.62 -7.17
C GLY A 69 -7.16 -2.26 -6.37
N CYS A 70 -6.75 -1.69 -5.22
CA CYS A 70 -5.69 -2.31 -4.42
C CYS A 70 -6.12 -3.69 -3.90
N ARG A 71 -5.23 -4.69 -3.94
CA ARG A 71 -5.42 -5.93 -3.17
C ARG A 71 -4.74 -5.80 -1.82
N ILE A 72 -5.55 -5.74 -0.77
CA ILE A 72 -5.10 -5.67 0.62
C ILE A 72 -5.76 -6.77 1.42
N THR A 73 -4.96 -7.68 1.97
CA THR A 73 -5.43 -8.83 2.77
C THR A 73 -4.93 -8.71 4.20
N TYR A 74 -5.71 -9.18 5.19
CA TYR A 74 -5.22 -9.31 6.56
C TYR A 74 -4.64 -10.72 6.73
N ARG A 75 -3.34 -10.79 7.02
CA ARG A 75 -2.58 -12.03 7.18
C ARG A 75 -2.32 -12.29 8.65
N ARG A 76 -2.92 -13.36 9.19
CA ARG A 76 -2.85 -13.69 10.63
C ARG A 76 -1.44 -14.09 11.07
N ASP A 77 -0.74 -14.82 10.21
CA ASP A 77 0.67 -15.18 10.35
C ASP A 77 1.59 -13.96 10.46
N SER A 78 1.25 -12.88 9.75
CA SER A 78 1.97 -11.61 9.79
C SER A 78 1.39 -10.59 10.79
N GLY A 79 0.29 -10.91 11.48
CA GLY A 79 -0.41 -10.02 12.41
C GLY A 79 -0.97 -8.72 11.82
N GLY A 80 -1.05 -8.59 10.49
CA GLY A 80 -1.25 -7.30 9.85
C GLY A 80 -1.84 -7.34 8.45
N TYR A 81 -2.16 -6.16 7.94
CA TYR A 81 -2.55 -5.95 6.55
C TYR A 81 -1.33 -6.01 5.65
N VAL A 82 -1.47 -6.69 4.52
CA VAL A 82 -0.44 -6.80 3.48
C VAL A 82 -1.02 -6.23 2.20
N LEU A 83 -0.26 -5.35 1.55
CA LEU A 83 -0.56 -4.85 0.21
C LEU A 83 0.07 -5.80 -0.81
N GLU A 84 -0.77 -6.46 -1.58
CA GLU A 84 -0.37 -7.42 -2.61
C GLU A 84 -0.39 -6.80 -4.02
N ASP A 85 -1.14 -5.70 -4.19
CA ASP A 85 -1.28 -4.99 -5.46
C ASP A 85 -1.73 -3.54 -5.21
N LEU A 86 -1.11 -2.59 -5.92
CA LEU A 86 -1.46 -1.16 -5.87
C LEU A 86 -2.63 -0.78 -6.79
N GLY A 87 -3.05 -1.66 -7.71
CA GLY A 87 -4.05 -1.35 -8.71
C GLY A 87 -3.69 -0.07 -9.49
N THR A 88 -4.62 0.87 -9.58
CA THR A 88 -4.41 2.14 -10.32
C THR A 88 -3.47 3.12 -9.61
N LEU A 89 -3.05 2.85 -8.37
CA LEU A 89 -2.03 3.66 -7.68
C LEU A 89 -0.60 3.27 -8.06
N ALA A 90 -0.41 2.22 -8.86
CA ALA A 90 0.90 1.85 -9.37
C ALA A 90 1.50 2.99 -10.21
N LEU A 91 2.73 3.38 -9.85
CA LEU A 91 3.41 4.54 -10.42
C LEU A 91 4.31 4.15 -11.59
N LEU A 92 4.84 2.93 -11.57
CA LEU A 92 5.61 2.41 -12.68
C LEU A 92 4.62 1.79 -13.67
N LYS A 93 4.55 2.34 -14.88
CA LYS A 93 4.09 1.51 -16.00
C LYS A 93 5.19 0.47 -16.19
N GLY A 94 4.90 -0.80 -15.90
CA GLY A 94 5.81 -1.90 -16.20
C GLY A 94 6.13 -1.93 -17.68
N SER A 95 7.15 -1.16 -18.10
CA SER A 95 7.64 -1.19 -19.47
C SER A 95 8.32 -2.53 -19.70
N GLU A 96 8.46 -2.92 -20.95
CA GLU A 96 9.15 -4.16 -21.29
C GLU A 96 10.57 -4.19 -20.72
N THR A 97 11.25 -3.04 -20.75
CA THR A 97 12.58 -2.87 -20.15
C THR A 97 12.59 -3.15 -18.65
N VAL A 98 11.57 -2.70 -17.91
CA VAL A 98 11.48 -2.97 -16.46
C VAL A 98 11.27 -4.46 -16.22
N ARG A 99 10.32 -5.09 -16.93
CA ARG A 99 10.06 -6.52 -16.81
C ARG A 99 11.31 -7.36 -17.12
N GLU A 100 11.97 -7.05 -18.23
CA GLU A 100 13.16 -7.78 -18.66
C GLU A 100 14.33 -7.59 -17.69
N THR A 101 14.54 -6.38 -17.17
CA THR A 101 15.58 -6.13 -16.17
C THR A 101 15.32 -6.93 -14.89
N MET A 102 14.06 -7.01 -14.45
CA MET A 102 13.69 -7.80 -13.28
C MET A 102 13.93 -9.30 -13.51
N ARG A 103 13.52 -9.83 -14.67
CA ARG A 103 13.79 -11.22 -15.07
C ARG A 103 15.28 -11.54 -15.04
N LEU A 104 16.12 -10.68 -15.62
CA LEU A 104 17.58 -10.87 -15.64
C LEU A 104 18.20 -10.85 -14.23
N LEU A 105 17.68 -10.01 -13.33
CA LEU A 105 18.13 -9.98 -11.94
C LEU A 105 17.73 -11.25 -11.18
N GLU A 106 16.53 -11.79 -11.44
CA GLU A 106 16.07 -13.05 -10.83
C GLU A 106 16.90 -14.26 -11.29
N GLU A 107 17.27 -14.29 -12.57
CA GLU A 107 18.16 -15.33 -13.12
C GLU A 107 19.58 -15.24 -12.55
N ARG A 108 20.06 -14.02 -12.30
CA ARG A 108 21.40 -13.79 -11.75
C ARG A 108 21.47 -14.05 -10.25
N PHE A 109 20.38 -13.83 -9.54
CA PHE A 109 20.24 -14.02 -8.09
C PHE A 109 19.08 -14.97 -7.81
N PRO A 110 19.25 -16.29 -8.03
CA PRO A 110 18.20 -17.26 -7.78
C PRO A 110 17.91 -17.41 -6.27
N ALA A 111 16.74 -17.94 -5.93
CA ALA A 111 16.26 -18.02 -4.54
C ALA A 111 17.14 -18.87 -3.61
N ASP A 112 17.90 -19.82 -4.17
CA ASP A 112 18.86 -20.68 -3.48
C ASP A 112 20.30 -20.14 -3.53
N SER A 113 20.49 -18.90 -3.99
CA SER A 113 21.80 -18.26 -4.03
C SER A 113 22.41 -18.14 -2.64
N THR A 114 23.69 -18.50 -2.52
CA THR A 114 24.48 -18.30 -1.31
C THR A 114 25.08 -16.90 -1.21
N ASP A 115 24.82 -16.03 -2.20
CA ASP A 115 25.28 -14.63 -2.19
C ASP A 115 24.50 -13.84 -1.12
N PRO A 116 25.17 -13.23 -0.12
CA PRO A 116 24.52 -12.38 0.88
C PRO A 116 23.73 -11.20 0.27
N GLY A 117 24.10 -10.76 -0.93
CA GLY A 117 23.40 -9.74 -1.71
C GLY A 117 22.06 -10.21 -2.26
N ALA A 118 21.83 -11.52 -2.43
CA ALA A 118 20.60 -12.05 -3.03
C ALA A 118 19.34 -11.66 -2.24
N VAL A 119 19.41 -11.67 -0.89
CA VAL A 119 18.30 -11.24 -0.03
C VAL A 119 17.89 -9.79 -0.29
N HIS A 120 18.87 -8.90 -0.47
CA HIS A 120 18.62 -7.48 -0.74
C HIS A 120 18.03 -7.29 -2.15
N VAL A 121 18.53 -8.03 -3.14
CA VAL A 121 18.00 -8.02 -4.50
C VAL A 121 16.55 -8.50 -4.52
N HIS A 122 16.22 -9.59 -3.83
CA HIS A 122 14.85 -10.10 -3.75
C HIS A 122 13.88 -9.12 -3.07
N ALA A 123 14.32 -8.48 -1.98
CA ALA A 123 13.52 -7.44 -1.32
C ALA A 123 13.26 -6.24 -2.25
N LEU A 124 14.28 -5.80 -3.00
CA LEU A 124 14.15 -4.74 -3.99
C LEU A 124 13.18 -5.15 -5.12
N LEU A 125 13.35 -6.34 -5.68
CA LEU A 125 12.50 -6.85 -6.76
C LEU A 125 11.04 -6.94 -6.31
N HIS A 126 10.77 -7.43 -5.10
CA HIS A 126 9.43 -7.43 -4.53
C HIS A 126 8.83 -6.02 -4.46
N HIS A 127 9.60 -5.03 -4.00
CA HIS A 127 9.15 -3.64 -3.94
C HIS A 127 8.88 -3.05 -5.34
N LEU A 128 9.75 -3.33 -6.31
CA LEU A 128 9.57 -2.87 -7.69
C LEU A 128 8.33 -3.49 -8.36
N ARG A 129 8.03 -4.77 -8.10
CA ARG A 129 6.80 -5.43 -8.61
C ARG A 129 5.54 -4.74 -8.10
N LEU A 130 5.50 -4.43 -6.81
CA LEU A 130 4.38 -3.70 -6.20
C LEU A 130 4.18 -2.33 -6.85
N LEU A 131 5.26 -1.57 -7.03
CA LEU A 131 5.20 -0.24 -7.67
C LEU A 131 4.79 -0.29 -9.15
N ALA A 132 5.06 -1.40 -9.83
CA ALA A 132 4.75 -1.60 -11.24
C ALA A 132 3.40 -2.26 -11.50
N ALA A 133 2.69 -2.72 -10.46
CA ALA A 133 1.51 -3.60 -10.57
C ALA A 133 1.73 -4.73 -11.59
N VAL A 134 2.92 -5.31 -11.57
CA VAL A 134 3.25 -6.47 -12.41
C VAL A 134 2.80 -7.71 -11.64
N GLU A 135 1.96 -8.53 -12.27
CA GLU A 135 1.54 -9.82 -11.70
C GLU A 135 2.76 -10.74 -11.49
N HIS A 136 2.61 -11.70 -10.56
CA HIS A 136 3.59 -12.77 -10.34
C HIS A 136 3.65 -13.74 -11.51
#